data_AF-A0A1B6EQE5-F1
#
_entry.id   AF-A0A1B6EQE5-F1
#
_cell.length_a   1.000
_cell.length_b   1.000
_cell.length_c   1.000
_cell.angle_alpha   90.00
_cell.angle_beta   90.00
_cell.angle_gamma   90.00
#
_symmetry.space_group_name_H-M   'P 1'
#
loop_
_entity.id
_entity.type
_entity.pdbx_description
1 polymer ?
#
loop_
_entity_poly.entity_id
_entity_poly.type
_entity_poly.pdbx_seq_one_letter_code
_entity_poly.pdbx_strand_id
1 'polypeptide(L)'
;MFLWNESITGRGSNEIASCFLKALNNGITHKIVLNVGSDNCFGQNKNKMIFFSYYLVSFEQFNEINTKFLVPGHSLVSCDRDFALIEKRKCVEKCETPMDLVSLIANANRQDPYSVTLMAPEDYVDSKNIPYHTIPYL
;
A
#
# COMPACT_ATOMS: atom_id res chain seq x y z
N MET A 1 3.21 -1.24 -6.75
CA MET A 1 3.83 -1.71 -5.50
C MET A 1 4.59 -0.55 -4.86
N PHE A 2 4.42 -0.36 -3.55
CA PHE A 2 5.16 0.66 -2.80
C PHE A 2 6.30 0.00 -2.04
N LEU A 3 7.49 0.61 -2.10
CA LEU A 3 8.72 0.05 -1.58
C LEU A 3 9.47 1.09 -0.74
N TRP A 4 10.00 0.64 0.40
CA TRP A 4 10.84 1.47 1.26
C TRP A 4 11.83 0.61 2.03
N ASN A 5 12.83 1.28 2.61
CA ASN A 5 13.81 0.65 3.48
C ASN A 5 13.41 0.84 4.95
N GLU A 6 13.55 -0.20 5.76
CA GLU A 6 13.34 -0.15 7.22
C GLU A 6 14.28 0.83 7.94
N SER A 7 15.39 1.24 7.31
CA SER A 7 16.23 2.35 7.82
C SER A 7 15.51 3.70 7.81
N ILE A 8 14.46 3.87 7.01
CA ILE A 8 13.66 5.10 6.94
C ILE A 8 12.56 5.06 8.00
N THR A 9 11.76 4.00 8.00
CA THR A 9 10.64 3.83 8.94
C THR A 9 10.26 2.36 9.09
N GLY A 10 9.43 2.05 10.09
CA GLY A 10 8.98 0.69 10.38
C GLY A 10 7.98 0.10 9.38
N ARG A 11 7.24 -0.90 9.84
CA ARG A 11 6.22 -1.64 9.06
C ARG A 11 4.85 -1.60 9.74
N GLY A 12 4.54 -0.48 10.41
CA GLY A 12 3.29 -0.30 11.15
C GLY A 12 2.14 0.16 10.27
N SER A 13 0.98 0.39 10.90
CA SER A 13 -0.23 0.85 10.20
C SER A 13 -0.12 2.27 9.66
N ASN A 14 0.75 3.13 10.21
CA ASN A 14 0.98 4.48 9.69
C ASN A 14 1.65 4.43 8.31
N GLU A 15 2.63 3.55 8.15
CA GLU A 15 3.37 3.37 6.91
C GLU A 15 2.46 2.82 5.81
N ILE A 16 1.62 1.83 6.14
CA ILE A 16 0.62 1.29 5.22
C ILE A 16 -0.40 2.37 4.82
N ALA A 17 -0.89 3.18 5.76
CA ALA A 17 -1.82 4.28 5.46
C ALA A 17 -1.18 5.34 4.56
N SER A 18 0.10 5.66 4.79
CA SER A 18 0.84 6.62 3.97
C SER A 18 1.03 6.11 2.54
N CYS A 19 1.36 4.81 2.37
CA CYS A 19 1.44 4.18 1.04
C CYS A 19 0.08 4.22 0.34
N PHE A 20 -1.00 3.94 1.08
CA PHE A 20 -2.36 3.97 0.55
C PHE A 20 -2.75 5.39 0.11
N LEU A 21 -2.46 6.42 0.91
CA LEU A 21 -2.68 7.83 0.55
C LEU A 21 -1.93 8.21 -0.74
N LYS A 22 -0.64 7.87 -0.83
CA LYS A 22 0.15 8.12 -2.04
C LYS A 22 -0.41 7.39 -3.27
N ALA A 23 -0.98 6.20 -3.09
CA ALA A 23 -1.68 5.48 -4.15
C ALA A 23 -2.92 6.21 -4.65
N LEU A 24 -3.70 6.80 -3.74
CA LEU A 24 -4.91 7.56 -4.09
C LEU A 24 -4.55 8.81 -4.89
N ASN A 25 -3.55 9.57 -4.44
CA ASN A 25 -3.12 10.80 -5.10
C ASN A 25 -2.50 10.56 -6.49
N ASN A 26 -2.00 9.34 -6.75
CA ASN A 26 -1.37 8.97 -8.03
C ASN A 26 -2.36 8.51 -9.12
N GLY A 27 -3.62 8.92 -9.05
CA GLY A 27 -4.58 8.77 -10.15
C GLY A 27 -5.81 7.90 -9.86
N ILE A 28 -6.20 7.73 -8.59
CA ILE A 28 -7.51 7.16 -8.27
C ILE A 28 -8.55 8.30 -8.34
N THR A 29 -9.49 8.19 -9.26
CA THR A 29 -10.55 9.19 -9.44
C THR A 29 -11.40 9.31 -8.16
N HIS A 30 -11.48 10.53 -7.62
CA HIS A 30 -12.32 10.85 -6.48
C HIS A 30 -13.82 10.70 -6.85
N LYS A 31 -14.68 10.40 -5.87
CA LYS A 31 -16.14 10.16 -5.99
C LYS A 31 -16.58 8.82 -6.59
N ILE A 32 -15.86 7.73 -6.28
CA ILE A 32 -16.23 6.36 -6.65
C ILE A 32 -16.41 5.50 -5.39
N VAL A 33 -17.08 4.35 -5.51
CA VAL A 33 -17.07 3.27 -4.51
C VAL A 33 -15.73 2.55 -4.54
N LEU A 34 -14.93 2.67 -3.47
CA LEU A 34 -13.63 2.01 -3.37
C LEU A 34 -13.77 0.64 -2.69
N ASN A 35 -13.23 -0.41 -3.30
CA ASN A 35 -13.18 -1.74 -2.70
C ASN A 35 -11.74 -2.05 -2.27
N VAL A 36 -11.50 -2.16 -0.97
CA VAL A 36 -10.20 -2.47 -0.39
C VAL A 36 -10.22 -3.89 0.15
N GLY A 37 -9.36 -4.76 -0.40
CA GLY A 37 -9.12 -6.10 0.12
C GLY A 37 -7.83 -6.13 0.94
N SER A 38 -7.86 -6.70 2.14
CA SER A 38 -6.68 -6.82 3.00
C SER A 38 -6.62 -8.17 3.70
N ASP A 39 -5.41 -8.57 4.07
CA ASP A 39 -5.22 -9.71 4.97
C ASP A 39 -5.81 -9.41 6.37
N ASN A 40 -5.85 -10.42 7.22
CA ASN A 40 -6.42 -10.29 8.56
C ASN A 40 -5.43 -9.74 9.61
N CYS A 41 -4.34 -9.06 9.21
CA CYS A 41 -3.32 -8.55 10.12
C CYS A 41 -3.86 -7.37 10.95
N PHE A 42 -4.07 -7.59 12.25
CA PHE A 42 -4.73 -6.59 13.10
C PHE A 42 -3.92 -5.30 13.24
N GLY A 43 -2.61 -5.41 13.50
CA GLY A 43 -1.74 -4.26 13.77
C GLY A 43 -1.50 -3.33 12.58
N GLN A 44 -1.57 -3.87 11.36
CA GLN A 44 -1.36 -3.13 10.12
C GLN A 44 -2.68 -2.69 9.49
N ASN A 45 -3.64 -3.61 9.34
CA ASN A 45 -4.79 -3.42 8.45
C ASN A 45 -6.13 -3.17 9.17
N LYS A 46 -6.27 -3.54 10.46
CA LYS A 46 -7.53 -3.37 11.21
C LYS A 46 -7.55 -2.26 12.25
N ASN A 47 -6.50 -1.47 12.34
CA ASN A 47 -6.45 -0.35 13.27
C ASN A 47 -6.57 0.97 12.49
N LYS A 48 -5.46 1.67 12.28
CA LYS A 48 -5.45 3.02 11.69
C LYS A 48 -5.96 3.06 10.24
N MET A 49 -5.83 1.98 9.49
CA MET A 49 -6.36 1.87 8.13
C MET A 49 -7.88 2.02 8.07
N ILE A 50 -8.62 1.43 9.02
CA ILE A 50 -10.08 1.58 9.09
C ILE A 50 -10.44 3.04 9.40
N PHE A 51 -9.76 3.63 10.38
CA PHE A 51 -9.97 5.04 10.72
C PHE A 51 -9.67 5.97 9.53
N PHE A 52 -8.60 5.69 8.79
CA PHE A 52 -8.23 6.42 7.59
C PHE A 52 -9.31 6.31 6.50
N SER A 53 -9.88 5.12 6.26
CA SER A 53 -11.01 4.96 5.34
C SER A 53 -12.23 5.78 5.75
N TYR A 54 -12.57 5.80 7.05
CA TYR A 54 -13.66 6.65 7.56
C TYR A 54 -13.39 8.13 7.33
N TYR A 55 -12.15 8.57 7.57
CA TYR A 55 -11.73 9.94 7.30
C TYR A 55 -11.94 10.31 5.83
N LEU A 56 -11.48 9.48 4.89
CA LEU A 56 -11.64 9.74 3.45
C LEU A 56 -13.11 9.90 3.02
N VAL A 57 -14.02 9.09 3.58
CA VAL A 57 -15.47 9.23 3.31
C VAL A 57 -16.03 10.52 3.92
N SER A 58 -15.60 10.85 5.14
CA SER A 58 -16.09 12.05 5.87
C SER A 58 -15.71 13.36 5.18
N PHE A 59 -14.60 13.38 4.44
CA PHE A 59 -14.14 14.52 3.65
C PHE A 59 -14.59 14.46 2.19
N GLU A 60 -15.61 13.65 1.88
CA GLU A 60 -16.23 13.52 0.56
C GLU A 60 -15.26 13.15 -0.57
N GLN A 61 -14.12 12.51 -0.23
CA GLN A 61 -13.16 12.01 -1.22
C GLN A 61 -13.71 10.77 -1.94
N PHE A 62 -14.43 9.94 -1.20
CA PHE A 62 -15.12 8.75 -1.69
C PHE A 62 -16.55 8.72 -1.16
N ASN A 63 -17.48 8.22 -1.98
CA ASN A 63 -18.88 8.05 -1.55
C ASN A 63 -19.01 6.85 -0.59
N GLU A 64 -18.22 5.80 -0.83
CA GLU A 64 -18.27 4.56 -0.06
C GLU A 64 -16.92 3.85 -0.15
N ILE A 65 -16.45 3.31 0.98
CA ILE A 65 -15.25 2.47 1.03
C ILE A 65 -15.62 1.11 1.65
N ASN A 66 -15.61 0.08 0.81
CA ASN A 66 -15.84 -1.30 1.20
C ASN A 66 -14.53 -1.96 1.60
N THR A 67 -14.30 -2.11 2.91
CA THR A 67 -13.11 -2.79 3.43
C THR A 67 -13.42 -4.27 3.69
N LYS A 68 -12.77 -5.16 2.95
CA LYS A 68 -12.95 -6.62 3.00
C LYS A 68 -11.70 -7.25 3.59
N PHE A 69 -11.89 -8.10 4.61
CA PHE A 69 -10.81 -8.84 5.25
C PHE A 69 -10.93 -10.33 4.93
N LEU A 70 -9.80 -11.01 4.80
CA LEU A 70 -9.78 -12.45 4.63
C LEU A 70 -10.39 -13.17 5.84
N VAL A 71 -11.19 -14.20 5.55
CA VAL A 71 -11.68 -15.15 6.54
C VAL A 71 -10.52 -16.09 6.92
N PRO A 72 -10.32 -16.39 8.21
CA PRO A 72 -9.32 -17.37 8.64
C PRO A 72 -9.47 -18.69 7.88
N GLY A 73 -8.35 -19.24 7.37
CA GLY A 73 -8.33 -20.46 6.55
C GLY A 73 -8.30 -20.21 5.03
N HIS A 74 -8.51 -18.97 4.58
CA HIS A 74 -8.29 -18.55 3.19
C HIS A 74 -7.09 -17.61 3.12
N SER A 75 -5.90 -18.19 3.01
CA SER A 75 -4.62 -17.47 3.13
C SER A 75 -4.04 -16.94 1.82
N LEU A 76 -4.83 -16.90 0.74
CA LEU A 76 -4.36 -16.53 -0.60
C LEU A 76 -5.13 -15.33 -1.13
N VAL A 77 -4.48 -14.17 -1.09
CA VAL A 77 -4.90 -12.93 -1.75
C VAL A 77 -4.26 -12.86 -3.14
N SER A 78 -4.81 -12.04 -4.04
CA SER A 78 -4.17 -11.74 -5.33
C SER A 78 -2.72 -11.30 -5.17
N CYS A 79 -2.39 -10.52 -4.14
CA CYS A 79 -1.03 -10.06 -3.87
C CYS A 79 -0.04 -11.20 -3.58
N ASP A 80 -0.48 -12.32 -3.00
CA ASP A 80 0.41 -13.47 -2.71
C ASP A 80 0.93 -14.11 -4.00
N ARG A 81 0.15 -14.06 -5.07
CA ARG A 81 0.58 -14.50 -6.40
C ARG A 81 1.72 -13.64 -6.93
N ASP A 82 1.62 -12.33 -6.75
CA ASP A 82 2.66 -11.39 -7.19
C ASP A 82 3.94 -11.59 -6.40
N PHE A 83 3.83 -11.76 -5.07
CA PHE A 83 4.99 -12.07 -4.24
C PHE A 83 5.64 -13.41 -4.59
N ALA A 84 4.86 -14.44 -4.93
CA ALA A 84 5.40 -15.72 -5.37
C ALA A 84 6.18 -15.59 -6.71
N LEU A 85 5.72 -14.74 -7.64
CA LEU A 85 6.44 -14.46 -8.88
C LEU A 85 7.77 -13.74 -8.61
N ILE A 86 7.76 -12.76 -7.71
CA ILE A 86 8.95 -12.02 -7.29
C ILE A 86 9.96 -12.97 -6.61
N GLU A 87 9.50 -13.82 -5.70
CA GLU A 87 10.36 -14.79 -5.00
C GLU A 87 11.00 -15.78 -5.98
N LYS A 88 10.23 -16.30 -6.94
CA LYS A 88 10.75 -17.18 -7.99
C LYS A 88 11.87 -16.52 -8.81
N ARG A 89 11.76 -15.21 -9.06
CA ARG A 89 12.79 -14.44 -9.78
C ARG A 89 14.01 -14.17 -8.93
N LYS A 90 13.81 -13.84 -7.67
CA LYS A 90 14.88 -13.66 -6.69
C LYS A 90 15.77 -14.90 -6.55
N CYS A 91 15.22 -16.11 -6.75
CA CYS A 91 16.01 -17.34 -6.72
C CYS A 91 16.96 -17.54 -7.91
N VAL A 92 16.75 -16.82 -9.03
CA VAL A 92 17.55 -17.00 -10.26
C VAL A 92 18.38 -15.77 -10.63
N GLU A 93 17.99 -14.59 -10.14
CA GLU A 93 18.68 -13.33 -10.39
C GLU A 93 19.51 -12.93 -9.15
N LYS A 94 20.75 -12.47 -9.36
CA LYS A 94 21.57 -11.92 -8.28
C LYS A 94 21.15 -10.47 -8.01
N CYS A 95 20.79 -10.18 -6.77
CA CYS A 95 20.59 -8.82 -6.29
C CYS A 95 21.67 -8.48 -5.27
N GLU A 96 22.52 -7.50 -5.58
CA GLU A 96 23.60 -7.05 -4.69
C GLU A 96 23.29 -5.69 -4.07
N THR A 97 22.50 -4.87 -4.76
CA THR A 97 22.05 -3.55 -4.29
C THR A 97 20.54 -3.50 -4.06
N PRO A 98 20.05 -2.58 -3.21
CA PRO A 98 18.61 -2.33 -3.08
C PRO A 98 17.93 -1.96 -4.40
N MET A 99 18.64 -1.27 -5.31
CA MET A 99 18.10 -0.92 -6.62
C MET A 99 18.00 -2.12 -7.56
N ASP A 100 18.85 -3.14 -7.38
CA ASP A 100 18.69 -4.41 -8.11
C ASP A 100 17.40 -5.10 -7.68
N LEU A 101 17.06 -5.05 -6.38
CA LEU A 101 15.80 -5.59 -5.89
C LEU A 101 14.59 -4.83 -6.45
N VAL A 102 14.66 -3.50 -6.51
CA VAL A 102 13.62 -2.66 -7.14
C VAL A 102 13.44 -3.03 -8.60
N SER A 103 14.54 -3.20 -9.33
CA SER A 103 14.54 -3.57 -10.75
C SER A 103 13.99 -4.99 -10.95
N LEU A 104 14.37 -5.93 -10.07
CA LEU A 104 13.84 -7.29 -10.08
C LEU A 104 12.34 -7.29 -9.85
N ILE A 105 11.85 -6.55 -8.86
CA ILE A 105 10.43 -6.45 -8.56
C ILE A 105 9.69 -5.87 -9.76
N ALA A 106 10.14 -4.74 -10.33
CA ALA A 106 9.50 -4.14 -11.49
C ALA A 106 9.37 -5.12 -12.68
N ASN A 107 10.38 -5.97 -12.89
CA ASN A 107 10.46 -6.90 -14.03
C ASN A 107 10.07 -8.34 -13.69
N ALA A 108 9.53 -8.61 -12.50
CA ALA A 108 9.25 -9.96 -12.04
C ALA A 108 8.19 -10.63 -12.94
N ASN A 109 7.12 -9.90 -13.24
CA ASN A 109 6.11 -10.27 -14.23
C ASN A 109 6.51 -9.76 -15.62
N ARG A 110 6.76 -10.68 -16.57
CA ARG A 110 7.17 -10.35 -17.95
C ARG A 110 6.03 -9.84 -18.82
N GLN A 111 4.80 -10.24 -18.51
CA GLN A 111 3.63 -9.91 -19.32
C GLN A 111 3.05 -8.56 -18.91
N ASP A 112 3.02 -8.30 -17.61
CA ASP A 112 2.51 -7.07 -17.01
C ASP A 112 3.48 -6.58 -15.92
N PRO A 113 4.52 -5.80 -16.31
CA PRO A 113 5.51 -5.28 -15.38
C PRO A 113 4.89 -4.44 -14.27
N TYR A 114 5.39 -4.59 -13.05
CA TYR A 114 4.82 -3.89 -11.91
C TYR A 114 5.26 -2.41 -11.90
N SER A 115 4.30 -1.50 -11.72
CA SER A 115 4.62 -0.11 -11.39
C SER A 115 5.14 -0.03 -9.95
N VAL A 116 6.43 0.26 -9.81
CA VAL A 116 7.11 0.35 -8.53
C VAL A 116 7.28 1.81 -8.12
N THR A 117 6.78 2.17 -6.95
CA THR A 117 6.93 3.50 -6.36
C THR A 117 7.79 3.41 -5.10
N LEU A 118 8.91 4.13 -5.08
CA LEU A 118 9.75 4.26 -3.90
C LEU A 118 9.14 5.33 -2.98
N MET A 119 9.00 4.97 -1.70
CA MET A 119 8.57 5.91 -0.66
C MET A 119 9.80 6.63 -0.10
N ALA A 120 9.71 7.94 -0.04
CA ALA A 120 10.68 8.82 0.60
C ALA A 120 10.22 9.17 2.03
N PRO A 121 11.12 9.64 2.91
CA PRO A 121 10.77 10.04 4.28
C PRO A 121 9.62 11.05 4.34
N GLU A 122 9.49 11.93 3.34
CA GLU A 122 8.44 12.96 3.28
C GLU A 122 7.04 12.39 3.00
N ASP A 123 6.96 11.18 2.46
CA ASP A 123 5.68 10.55 2.14
C ASP A 123 4.95 10.00 3.37
N TYR A 124 5.64 9.89 4.51
CA TYR A 124 5.10 9.29 5.72
C TYR A 124 4.39 10.33 6.59
N VAL A 125 3.11 10.08 6.85
CA VAL A 125 2.27 10.93 7.68
C VAL A 125 1.93 10.19 8.97
N ASP A 126 2.20 10.80 10.13
CA ASP A 126 1.70 10.27 11.40
C ASP A 126 0.22 10.61 11.54
N SER A 127 -0.60 9.60 11.75
CA SER A 127 -2.05 9.72 11.95
C SER A 127 -2.43 10.69 13.07
N LYS A 128 -1.53 10.91 14.05
CA LYS A 128 -1.74 11.84 15.16
C LYS A 128 -1.60 13.30 14.77
N ASN A 129 -0.88 13.58 13.69
CA ASN A 129 -0.54 14.92 13.23
C ASN A 129 -1.27 15.32 11.95
N ILE A 130 -2.29 14.57 11.52
CA ILE A 130 -3.12 14.94 10.36
C ILE A 130 -3.85 16.25 10.74
N PRO A 131 -3.47 17.41 10.18
CA PRO A 131 -4.11 18.65 10.56
C PRO A 131 -5.50 18.66 9.95
N TYR A 132 -6.53 18.91 10.77
CA TYR A 132 -7.94 19.00 10.35
C TYR A 132 -8.19 19.97 9.17
N HIS A 133 -7.23 20.83 8.85
CA HIS A 133 -7.30 21.87 7.82
C HIS A 133 -6.48 21.55 6.55
N THR A 134 -5.72 20.45 6.54
CA THR A 134 -4.95 20.04 5.36
C THR A 134 -5.70 18.88 4.72
N ILE A 135 -6.65 19.19 3.83
CA ILE A 135 -6.82 18.59 2.50
C ILE A 135 -7.97 19.36 1.82
N PRO A 136 -7.64 20.28 0.90
CA PRO A 136 -8.55 20.60 -0.19
C PRO A 136 -8.14 19.93 -1.51
N TYR A 137 -6.86 19.56 -1.69
CA TYR A 137 -6.35 19.01 -2.96
C TYR A 137 -5.06 18.20 -2.75
N LEU A 138 -5.17 17.01 -2.16
CA LEU A 138 -4.27 15.89 -2.43
C LEU A 138 -5.07 14.82 -3.17
#